data_AF-O97128-F1
#
_entry.id   AF-O97128-F1
#
_cell.length_a   1.000
_cell.length_b   1.000
_cell.length_c   1.000
_cell.angle_alpha   90.00
_cell.angle_beta   90.00
_cell.angle_gamma   90.00
#
_symmetry.space_group_name_H-M   'P 1'
#
loop_
_entity.id
_entity.type
_entity.pdbx_description
1 polymer ?
#
loop_
_entity_poly.entity_id
_entity_poly.type
_entity_poly.pdbx_seq_one_letter_code
_entity_poly.pdbx_strand_id
1 'polypeptide(L)'
;IGMQVFGKIALDSETEINSKNNFRNLLQALQVLFRSATGEDWHKIMLACYDAAKCDANVNEKYSCGTTVGAILYFCTFIFLCMFLMLNLFVAVIMDNF
;
A
#
# COMPACT_ATOMS: atom_id res chain seq x y z
N ILE A 1 -9.12 3.48 3.91
CA ILE A 1 -9.34 3.26 2.46
C ILE A 1 -8.71 1.94 2.02
N GLY A 2 -7.39 1.75 2.12
CA GLY A 2 -6.69 0.53 1.66
C GLY A 2 -7.31 -0.80 2.14
N MET A 3 -7.71 -0.90 3.42
CA MET A 3 -8.39 -2.11 3.94
C MET A 3 -9.70 -2.46 3.22
N GLN A 4 -10.47 -1.47 2.75
CA GLN A 4 -11.73 -1.72 2.05
C GLN A 4 -11.51 -2.08 0.58
N VAL A 5 -10.45 -1.53 -0.03
CA VAL A 5 -10.15 -1.73 -1.45
C VAL A 5 -9.34 -3.00 -1.68
N PHE A 6 -8.32 -3.27 -0.85
CA PHE A 6 -7.35 -4.35 -1.04
C PHE A 6 -7.43 -5.44 0.03
N GLY A 7 -8.26 -5.27 1.06
CA GLY A 7 -8.35 -6.22 2.17
C GLY A 7 -8.94 -7.58 1.83
N LYS A 8 -9.41 -7.79 0.59
CA LYS A 8 -9.92 -9.09 0.10
C LYS A 8 -8.91 -9.88 -0.75
N ILE A 9 -7.78 -9.27 -1.11
CA ILE A 9 -6.73 -9.91 -1.91
C ILE A 9 -6.18 -11.12 -1.15
N ALA A 10 -5.94 -12.22 -1.86
CA ALA A 10 -5.35 -13.44 -1.33
C ALA A 10 -3.94 -13.17 -0.78
N LEU A 11 -3.61 -13.84 0.32
CA LEU A 11 -2.28 -13.76 0.90
C LEU A 11 -1.41 -14.84 0.26
N ASP A 12 -0.43 -14.43 -0.53
CA ASP A 12 0.48 -15.32 -1.26
C ASP A 12 1.92 -15.01 -0.89
N SER A 13 2.66 -16.01 -0.40
CA SER A 13 4.06 -15.88 0.00
C SER A 13 5.00 -15.51 -1.14
N GLU A 14 4.62 -15.74 -2.40
CA GLU A 14 5.41 -15.36 -3.57
C GLU A 14 5.18 -13.92 -4.01
N THR A 15 4.21 -13.24 -3.41
CA THR A 15 3.86 -11.84 -3.73
C THR A 15 4.15 -10.90 -2.56
N GLU A 16 4.14 -9.60 -2.86
CA GLU A 16 4.23 -8.58 -1.81
C GLU A 16 2.99 -8.51 -0.92
N ILE A 17 1.85 -9.11 -1.31
CA ILE A 17 0.67 -9.23 -0.46
C ILE A 17 0.66 -10.61 0.19
N ASN A 18 1.15 -10.68 1.42
CA ASN A 18 1.34 -11.93 2.16
C ASN A 18 0.90 -11.79 3.63
N SER A 19 1.09 -12.84 4.43
CA SER A 19 0.64 -12.86 5.84
C SER A 19 1.22 -11.74 6.72
N LYS A 20 2.35 -11.15 6.35
CA LYS A 20 3.02 -10.06 7.09
C LYS A 20 2.86 -8.69 6.44
N ASN A 21 2.49 -8.62 5.16
CA ASN A 21 2.37 -7.38 4.41
C ASN A 21 1.03 -7.37 3.66
N ASN A 22 -0.03 -6.90 4.32
CA ASN A 22 -1.39 -6.94 3.76
C ASN A 22 -2.33 -5.90 4.37
N PHE A 23 -3.58 -5.88 3.89
CA PHE A 23 -4.61 -4.91 4.24
C PHE A 23 -5.77 -5.50 5.07
N ARG A 24 -5.58 -6.61 5.79
CA ARG A 24 -6.66 -7.30 6.53
C ARG A 24 -7.13 -6.55 7.78
N ASN A 25 -6.20 -5.90 8.47
CA ASN A 25 -6.49 -5.12 9.66
C ASN A 25 -5.65 -3.83 9.70
N LEU A 26 -5.98 -2.98 10.66
CA LEU A 26 -5.42 -1.63 10.75
C LEU A 26 -3.89 -1.65 10.93
N LEU A 27 -3.37 -2.50 11.80
CA LEU A 27 -1.94 -2.54 12.08
C LEU A 27 -1.13 -3.05 10.90
N GLN A 28 -1.60 -4.10 10.23
CA GLN A 28 -0.95 -4.61 9.01
C GLN A 28 -1.01 -3.58 7.88
N ALA A 29 -2.15 -2.94 7.67
CA ALA A 29 -2.27 -1.87 6.68
C ALA A 29 -1.34 -0.69 7.00
N LEU A 30 -1.18 -0.34 8.28
CA LEU A 30 -0.23 0.68 8.70
C LEU A 30 1.22 0.26 8.44
N GLN A 31 1.58 -1.00 8.66
CA GLN A 31 2.91 -1.53 8.34
C GLN A 31 3.22 -1.44 6.84
N VAL A 32 2.24 -1.80 5.98
CA VAL A 32 2.38 -1.66 4.52
C VAL A 32 2.64 -0.19 4.14
N LEU A 33 1.88 0.74 4.72
CA LEU A 33 2.05 2.17 4.45
C LEU A 33 3.36 2.73 5.00
N PHE A 34 3.80 2.28 6.17
CA PHE A 34 5.07 2.68 6.76
C PHE A 34 6.24 2.22 5.88
N ARG A 35 6.25 0.96 5.45
CA ARG A 35 7.22 0.41 4.50
C ARG A 35 7.20 1.17 3.16
N SER A 36 6.02 1.55 2.69
CA SER A 36 5.89 2.34 1.47
C SER A 36 6.44 3.76 1.64
N ALA A 37 6.23 4.39 2.79
CA ALA A 37 6.70 5.74 3.11
C ALA A 37 8.23 5.85 3.19
N THR A 38 8.93 4.78 3.59
CA THR A 38 10.40 4.71 3.54
C THR A 38 10.94 4.48 2.13
N GLY A 39 10.07 4.30 1.14
CA GLY A 39 10.43 4.05 -0.25
C GLY A 39 10.77 2.60 -0.56
N GLU A 40 10.58 1.68 0.39
CA GLU A 40 10.95 0.28 0.22
C GLU A 40 9.90 -0.48 -0.60
N ASP A 41 10.25 -0.86 -1.83
CA ASP A 41 9.49 -1.76 -2.70
C ASP A 41 8.00 -1.43 -2.90
N TRP A 42 7.58 -0.19 -2.61
CA TRP A 42 6.19 0.27 -2.68
C TRP A 42 5.54 0.01 -4.05
N HIS A 43 6.32 0.08 -5.13
CA HIS A 43 5.87 -0.16 -6.49
C HIS A 43 5.53 -1.66 -6.74
N LYS A 44 6.22 -2.58 -6.07
CA LYS A 44 5.89 -4.02 -6.11
C LYS A 44 4.63 -4.33 -5.29
N ILE A 45 4.48 -3.68 -4.14
CA ILE A 45 3.26 -3.76 -3.32
C ILE A 45 2.06 -3.25 -4.13
N MET A 46 2.21 -2.12 -4.82
CA MET A 46 1.21 -1.57 -5.73
C MET A 46 0.87 -2.55 -6.86
N LEU A 47 1.88 -3.13 -7.52
CA LEU A 47 1.70 -4.10 -8.60
C LEU A 47 0.93 -5.34 -8.13
N ALA A 48 1.21 -5.82 -6.92
CA ALA A 48 0.49 -6.94 -6.31
C ALA A 48 -1.00 -6.63 -6.00
N CYS A 49 -1.41 -5.36 -6.09
CA CYS A 49 -2.80 -4.91 -5.91
C CYS A 49 -3.56 -4.68 -7.22
N TYR A 50 -2.98 -5.00 -8.38
CA TYR A 50 -3.62 -4.81 -9.70
C TYR A 50 -4.73 -5.83 -9.99
N ASP A 51 -5.41 -5.68 -11.13
CA ASP A 51 -6.55 -6.54 -11.54
C ASP A 51 -6.21 -8.03 -11.70
N ALA A 52 -4.93 -8.41 -11.63
CA ALA A 52 -4.50 -9.81 -11.62
C ALA A 52 -4.50 -10.44 -10.22
N ALA A 53 -4.73 -9.63 -9.17
CA ALA A 53 -4.70 -10.09 -7.79
C ALA A 53 -5.87 -11.05 -7.51
N LYS A 54 -5.52 -12.26 -7.07
CA LYS A 54 -6.48 -13.30 -6.72
C LYS A 54 -7.25 -12.90 -5.47
N CYS A 55 -8.53 -13.26 -5.42
CA CYS A 55 -9.32 -13.15 -4.20
C CYS A 55 -8.96 -14.25 -3.21
N ASP A 56 -9.08 -13.96 -1.92
CA ASP A 56 -9.00 -14.96 -0.87
C ASP A 56 -10.07 -16.04 -1.03
N ALA A 57 -9.73 -17.29 -0.69
CA ALA A 57 -10.63 -18.43 -0.83
C ALA A 57 -11.96 -18.29 -0.05
N ASN A 58 -11.99 -17.46 0.99
CA ASN A 58 -13.19 -17.19 1.79
C ASN A 58 -14.11 -16.12 1.18
N VAL A 59 -13.70 -15.49 0.08
CA VAL A 59 -14.48 -14.45 -0.60
C VAL A 59 -15.20 -15.06 -1.79
N ASN A 60 -16.54 -15.01 -1.78
CA ASN A 60 -17.39 -15.47 -2.88
C ASN A 60 -17.42 -14.46 -4.06
N GLU A 61 -16.27 -13.99 -4.51
CA GLU A 61 -16.15 -13.15 -5.70
C GLU A 61 -15.56 -13.95 -6.85
N LYS A 62 -16.30 -14.00 -7.97
CA LYS A 62 -15.86 -14.65 -9.22
C LYS A 62 -14.85 -13.81 -10.02
N TYR A 63 -14.58 -12.58 -9.58
CA TYR A 63 -13.80 -11.58 -10.30
C TYR A 63 -12.50 -11.24 -9.57
N SER A 64 -11.67 -10.38 -10.16
CA SER A 64 -10.47 -9.83 -9.51
C SER A 64 -10.80 -9.09 -8.21
N CYS A 65 -10.00 -9.32 -7.17
CA CYS A 65 -10.05 -8.54 -5.93
C CYS A 65 -9.08 -7.35 -5.91
N GLY A 66 -8.25 -7.21 -6.94
CA GLY A 66 -7.40 -6.04 -7.15
C GLY A 66 -8.02 -5.03 -8.11
N THR A 67 -7.46 -3.82 -8.12
CA THR A 67 -7.84 -2.74 -9.03
C THR A 67 -6.61 -2.01 -9.53
N THR A 68 -6.32 -2.06 -10.83
CA THR A 68 -5.13 -1.38 -11.39
C THR A 68 -5.21 0.13 -11.20
N VAL A 69 -6.33 0.74 -11.61
CA VAL A 69 -6.53 2.19 -11.48
C VAL A 69 -6.56 2.61 -10.01
N GLY A 70 -7.26 1.85 -9.16
CA GLY A 70 -7.34 2.15 -7.73
C GLY A 70 -5.98 2.01 -7.02
N ALA A 71 -5.17 1.00 -7.37
CA ALA A 71 -3.84 0.82 -6.83
C ALA A 71 -2.90 1.97 -7.22
N ILE A 72 -2.88 2.35 -8.49
CA ILE A 72 -2.04 3.47 -8.97
C ILE A 72 -2.43 4.76 -8.25
N LEU A 73 -3.72 5.10 -8.20
CA LEU A 73 -4.18 6.32 -7.53
C LEU A 73 -3.87 6.29 -6.03
N TYR A 74 -4.08 5.15 -5.37
CA TYR A 74 -3.83 5.02 -3.94
C TYR A 74 -2.35 5.19 -3.59
N PHE A 75 -1.46 4.41 -4.22
CA PHE A 75 -0.04 4.41 -3.89
C PHE A 75 0.69 5.65 -4.41
N CYS A 76 0.45 6.08 -5.66
CA CYS A 76 1.13 7.26 -6.20
C CYS A 76 0.74 8.54 -5.45
N THR A 77 -0.54 8.73 -5.11
CA THR A 77 -0.95 9.89 -4.30
C THR A 77 -0.39 9.82 -2.89
N PHE A 78 -0.39 8.64 -2.26
CA PHE A 78 0.21 8.47 -0.94
C PHE A 78 1.71 8.80 -0.92
N ILE A 79 2.48 8.28 -1.89
CA ILE A 79 3.92 8.54 -1.99
C ILE A 79 4.17 10.02 -2.27
N PHE A 80 3.43 10.63 -3.20
CA PHE A 80 3.57 12.06 -3.48
C PHE A 80 3.34 12.92 -2.22
N LEU A 81 2.26 12.66 -1.48
CA LEU A 81 1.95 13.38 -0.24
C LEU A 81 3.02 13.12 0.83
N CYS A 82 3.46 11.87 0.98
CA CYS A 82 4.49 11.51 1.97
C CYS A 82 5.82 12.20 1.67
N MET A 83 6.28 12.21 0.42
CA MET A 83 7.51 12.90 0.02
C MET A 83 7.39 14.41 0.25
N PHE A 84 6.25 15.01 -0.09
CA PHE A 84 6.00 16.43 0.18
C PHE A 84 6.07 16.74 1.68
N LEU A 85 5.43 15.93 2.53
CA LEU A 85 5.46 16.10 3.98
C LEU A 85 6.86 15.92 4.56
N MET A 86 7.60 14.90 4.11
CA MET A 86 8.99 14.67 4.55
C MET A 86 9.90 15.83 4.17
N LEU A 87 9.79 16.35 2.95
CA LEU A 87 10.54 17.53 2.51
C LEU A 87 10.23 18.75 3.39
N ASN A 88 8.96 19.02 3.65
CA ASN A 88 8.57 20.13 4.52
C ASN A 88 9.08 19.95 5.95
N LEU A 89 9.07 18.73 6.48
CA LEU A 89 9.62 18.42 7.79
C LEU A 89 11.14 18.69 7.83
N PHE A 90 11.89 18.27 6.81
CA PHE A 90 13.32 18.55 6.72
C PHE A 90 13.59 20.05 6.62
N VAL A 91 12.83 20.80 5.81
CA VAL A 91 12.96 22.25 5.69
C VAL A 91 12.71 22.92 7.05
N ALA A 92 11.65 22.55 7.75
CA ALA A 92 11.35 23.09 9.08
C ALA A 92 12.49 22.83 10.07
N VAL A 93 12.99 21.59 10.13
CA VAL A 93 14.11 21.22 11.00
C VAL A 93 15.37 22.01 10.65
N ILE A 94 15.71 22.17 9.37
CA ILE A 94 16.90 22.91 8.97
C ILE A 94 16.76 24.40 9.30
N MET A 95 15.59 25.00 9.10
CA MET A 95 15.33 26.41 9.42
C MET A 95 15.44 26.71 10.92
N ASP A 96 15.05 25.77 11.78
CA ASP A 96 15.17 25.93 13.24
C ASP A 96 16.63 25.80 13.74
N ASN A 97 17.51 25.18 12.96
CA ASN A 97 18.92 24.96 13.31
C ASN A 97 19.88 25.99 12.70
N PHE A 98 19.37 26.93 11.89
CA PHE A 98 20.12 28.06 11.32
C PHE A 98 19.77 29.36 12.04
#